data_AF-A0A229RVU4-F1
#
_entry.id   AF-A0A229RVU4-F1
#
_cell.length_a   1.000
_cell.length_b   1.000
_cell.length_c   1.000
_cell.angle_alpha   90.00
_cell.angle_beta   90.00
_cell.angle_gamma   90.00
#
_symmetry.space_group_name_H-M   'P 1'
#
loop_
_entity.id
_entity.type
_entity.pdbx_description
1 polymer ?
#
loop_
_entity_poly.entity_id
_entity_poly.type
_entity_poly.pdbx_seq_one_letter_code
_entity_poly.pdbx_strand_id
1 'polypeptide(L)'
;MNAKLPRTRLVLGMTAGLATVALATGLGAAQAQDRRPQPPAPPSVVQTSVLGVDAATRAAQAALDAAEKEGQRVTVAVLDRSGDVRVLLKGDGAGPQTEESAKRKAFTAVSFGQPTSALNKNAQGTG
;
A
#
# COMPACT_ATOMS: atom_id res chain seq x y z
N MET A 1 0.09 65.67 -38.94
CA MET A 1 0.08 64.58 -37.93
C MET A 1 -0.51 65.18 -36.66
N ASN A 2 -1.75 64.79 -36.35
CA ASN A 2 -2.62 65.50 -35.42
C ASN A 2 -2.27 65.19 -33.95
N ALA A 3 -2.34 66.25 -33.15
CA ALA A 3 -2.05 66.33 -31.72
C ALA A 3 -3.01 65.52 -30.83
N LYS A 4 -2.51 65.18 -29.62
CA LYS A 4 -3.18 65.34 -28.31
C LYS A 4 -2.26 64.88 -27.15
N LEU A 5 -1.78 65.83 -26.34
CA LEU A 5 -1.39 65.63 -24.93
C LEU A 5 -2.67 65.65 -24.03
N PRO A 6 -2.58 65.72 -22.69
CA PRO A 6 -2.17 64.74 -21.68
C PRO A 6 -3.27 64.58 -20.60
N ARG A 7 -3.18 63.62 -19.65
CA ARG A 7 -4.01 63.67 -18.43
C ARG A 7 -3.28 63.28 -17.14
N THR A 8 -2.65 64.30 -16.59
CA THR A 8 -2.35 64.56 -15.18
C THR A 8 -3.62 64.55 -14.31
N ARG A 9 -3.60 63.88 -13.14
CA ARG A 9 -4.26 64.30 -11.87
C ARG A 9 -3.51 63.64 -10.70
N LEU A 10 -2.64 64.37 -9.98
CA LEU A 10 -2.89 65.35 -8.91
C LEU A 10 -2.81 64.69 -7.53
N VAL A 11 -1.63 64.83 -6.92
CA VAL A 11 -1.41 64.76 -5.47
C VAL A 11 -1.84 66.09 -4.85
N LEU A 12 -2.20 66.05 -3.56
CA LEU A 12 -2.13 67.11 -2.55
C LEU A 12 -3.47 67.73 -2.11
N GLY A 13 -3.83 67.44 -0.87
CA GLY A 13 -4.94 68.06 -0.13
C GLY A 13 -4.89 67.68 1.34
N MET A 14 -3.88 68.19 2.05
CA MET A 14 -3.73 68.13 3.50
C MET A 14 -4.36 69.39 4.09
N THR A 15 -5.46 69.31 4.84
CA THR A 15 -5.81 70.31 5.86
C THR A 15 -6.72 69.74 6.96
N ALA A 16 -6.16 69.72 8.18
CA ALA A 16 -6.78 70.11 9.44
C ALA A 16 -7.84 69.19 10.11
N GLY A 17 -7.39 68.46 11.15
CA GLY A 17 -7.96 68.66 12.49
C GLY A 17 -8.95 67.62 13.03
N LEU A 18 -8.46 66.48 13.51
CA LEU A 18 -8.79 65.90 14.83
C LEU A 18 -7.85 64.72 15.10
N ALA A 19 -7.21 64.76 16.26
CA ALA A 19 -6.11 63.90 16.67
C ALA A 19 -6.56 62.47 17.01
N THR A 20 -5.97 61.48 16.36
CA THR A 20 -5.58 60.20 16.98
C THR A 20 -4.27 59.73 16.35
N VAL A 21 -3.15 60.13 16.96
CA VAL A 21 -1.86 59.48 16.74
C VAL A 21 -1.91 58.16 17.51
N ALA A 22 -2.08 57.04 16.82
CA ALA A 22 -1.73 55.72 17.33
C ALA A 22 -0.55 55.20 16.51
N LEU A 23 0.64 55.58 16.96
CA LEU A 23 1.91 55.03 16.55
C LEU A 23 2.01 53.61 17.10
N ALA A 24 1.93 52.58 16.24
CA ALA A 24 2.33 51.22 16.60
C ALA A 24 3.10 50.59 15.42
N THR A 25 4.31 51.11 15.19
CA THR A 25 5.39 50.30 14.65
C THR A 25 5.70 49.20 15.67
N GLY A 26 5.25 47.99 15.36
CA GLY A 26 5.58 46.78 16.10
C GLY A 26 4.35 45.94 16.38
N LEU A 27 4.19 44.88 15.58
CA LEU A 27 3.59 43.59 15.94
C LEU A 27 3.83 42.64 14.77
N GLY A 28 5.10 42.27 14.60
CA GLY A 28 5.39 40.94 14.10
C GLY A 28 4.83 39.97 15.14
N ALA A 29 3.62 39.49 14.92
CA ALA A 29 3.15 38.30 15.62
C ALA A 29 3.96 37.13 15.05
N ALA A 30 5.15 36.94 15.61
CA ALA A 30 5.73 35.62 15.73
C ALA A 30 4.62 34.76 16.31
N GLN A 31 3.96 33.99 15.45
CA GLN A 31 3.12 32.91 15.92
C GLN A 31 4.09 31.95 16.59
N ALA A 32 4.26 32.12 17.89
CA ALA A 32 4.78 31.10 18.77
C ALA A 32 3.82 29.93 18.61
N GLN A 33 4.10 29.07 17.64
CA GLN A 33 3.54 27.74 17.61
C GLN A 33 4.04 27.09 18.87
N ASP A 34 3.14 27.06 19.85
CA ASP A 34 3.24 26.37 21.10
C ASP A 34 3.57 24.90 20.76
N ARG A 35 4.87 24.59 20.70
CA ARG A 35 5.40 23.28 20.35
C ARG A 35 5.26 22.40 21.58
N ARG A 36 4.00 22.18 22.00
CA ARG A 36 3.69 21.23 23.05
C ARG A 36 4.27 19.88 22.61
N PRO A 37 4.97 19.14 23.48
CA PRO A 37 5.43 17.80 23.15
C PRO A 37 4.21 16.96 22.77
N GLN A 38 4.06 16.70 21.48
CA GLN A 38 3.05 15.77 21.01
C GLN A 38 3.53 14.38 21.45
N PRO A 39 2.73 13.63 22.22
CA PRO A 39 3.08 12.26 22.56
C PRO A 39 3.37 11.50 21.24
N PRO A 40 4.36 10.59 21.23
CA PRO A 40 4.73 9.89 20.01
C PRO A 40 3.47 9.27 19.39
N ALA A 41 3.20 9.64 18.14
CA ALA A 41 2.05 9.11 17.42
C ALA A 41 2.16 7.58 17.40
N PRO A 42 1.04 6.85 17.58
CA PRO A 42 1.06 5.40 17.48
C PRO A 42 1.62 5.00 16.10
N PRO A 43 2.34 3.87 16.02
CA PRO A 43 2.90 3.42 14.75
C PRO A 43 1.78 3.26 13.71
N SER A 44 1.92 3.93 12.57
CA SER A 44 0.95 3.94 11.47
C SER A 44 1.20 2.84 10.44
N VAL A 45 2.15 1.94 10.70
CA VAL A 45 2.54 0.84 9.83
C VAL A 45 2.47 -0.48 10.59
N VAL A 46 1.98 -1.52 9.91
CA VAL A 46 1.94 -2.89 10.45
C VAL A 46 2.98 -3.71 9.70
N GLN A 47 3.86 -4.37 10.46
CA GLN A 47 4.86 -5.27 9.91
C GLN A 47 4.27 -6.68 9.80
N THR A 48 4.40 -7.28 8.62
CA THR A 48 3.95 -8.66 8.36
C THR A 48 5.15 -9.49 7.92
N SER A 49 5.31 -10.66 8.55
CA SER A 49 6.31 -11.64 8.13
C SER A 49 5.85 -12.33 6.85
N VAL A 50 6.74 -12.38 5.86
CA VAL A 50 6.48 -13.01 4.56
C VAL A 50 7.54 -14.06 4.25
N LEU A 51 7.16 -15.07 3.47
CA LEU A 51 8.09 -16.10 3.03
C LEU A 51 9.09 -15.49 2.02
N GLY A 52 10.40 -15.63 2.31
CA GLY A 52 11.46 -15.24 1.38
C GLY A 52 11.45 -16.12 0.13
N VAL A 53 11.85 -15.57 -1.03
CA VAL A 53 11.78 -16.27 -2.31
C VAL A 53 12.59 -17.57 -2.30
N ASP A 54 13.78 -17.58 -1.69
CA ASP A 54 14.62 -18.78 -1.61
C ASP A 54 13.94 -19.89 -0.81
N ALA A 55 13.25 -19.55 0.27
CA ALA A 55 12.52 -20.52 1.08
C ALA A 55 11.29 -21.06 0.34
N ALA A 56 10.57 -20.19 -0.38
CA ALA A 56 9.44 -20.58 -1.22
C ALA A 56 9.88 -21.51 -2.35
N THR A 57 10.98 -21.19 -3.03
CA THR A 57 11.55 -22.01 -4.12
C THR A 57 12.00 -23.37 -3.60
N ARG A 58 12.71 -23.43 -2.46
CA ARG A 58 13.10 -24.71 -1.85
C ARG A 58 11.90 -25.58 -1.49
N ALA A 59 10.85 -24.98 -0.91
CA ALA A 59 9.63 -25.71 -0.58
C ALA A 59 8.91 -26.24 -1.83
N ALA A 60 8.80 -25.41 -2.88
CA ALA A 60 8.17 -25.80 -4.13
C ALA A 60 8.95 -26.91 -4.84
N GLN A 61 10.27 -26.80 -4.88
CA GLN A 61 11.14 -27.79 -5.50
C GLN A 61 11.07 -29.13 -4.76
N ALA A 62 11.14 -29.12 -3.41
CA ALA A 62 11.05 -30.34 -2.63
C ALA A 62 9.71 -31.09 -2.85
N ALA A 63 8.61 -30.36 -3.02
CA ALA A 63 7.31 -30.95 -3.33
C ALA A 63 7.26 -31.51 -4.76
N LEU A 64 7.88 -30.83 -5.74
CA LEU A 64 7.98 -31.33 -7.11
C LEU A 64 8.85 -32.60 -7.17
N ASP A 65 10.03 -32.59 -6.54
CA ASP A 65 10.95 -33.73 -6.49
C ASP A 65 10.29 -34.96 -5.83
N ALA A 66 9.51 -34.75 -4.77
CA ALA A 66 8.76 -35.83 -4.13
C ALA A 66 7.70 -36.41 -5.06
N ALA A 67 6.93 -35.57 -5.76
CA ALA A 67 5.94 -36.01 -6.72
C ALA A 67 6.58 -36.77 -7.90
N GLU A 68 7.73 -36.31 -8.39
CA GLU A 68 8.47 -36.98 -9.46
C GLU A 68 8.98 -38.36 -9.04
N LYS A 69 9.48 -38.51 -7.80
CA LYS A 69 9.87 -39.82 -7.24
C LYS A 69 8.69 -40.81 -7.18
N GLU A 70 7.47 -40.30 -7.03
CA GLU A 70 6.23 -41.07 -7.06
C GLU A 70 5.64 -41.22 -8.47
N GLY A 71 6.35 -40.76 -9.51
CA GLY A 71 5.90 -40.81 -10.91
C GLY A 71 4.73 -39.88 -11.23
N GLN A 72 4.45 -38.89 -10.37
CA GLN A 72 3.36 -37.94 -10.53
C GLN A 72 3.79 -36.71 -11.33
N ARG A 73 2.90 -36.22 -12.20
CA ARG A 73 3.14 -35.00 -13.01
C ARG A 73 2.28 -33.87 -12.50
N VAL A 74 2.85 -33.00 -11.67
CA VAL A 74 2.12 -31.98 -10.91
C VAL A 74 2.55 -30.57 -11.26
N THR A 75 1.74 -29.60 -10.84
CA THR A 75 2.15 -28.18 -10.75
C THR A 75 2.12 -27.79 -9.28
N VAL A 76 3.16 -27.13 -8.80
CA VAL A 76 3.28 -26.66 -7.42
C VAL A 76 3.21 -25.13 -7.40
N ALA A 77 2.34 -24.58 -6.56
CA ALA A 77 2.18 -23.14 -6.39
C ALA A 77 2.36 -22.76 -4.91
N VAL A 78 3.17 -21.74 -4.64
CA VAL A 78 3.35 -21.15 -3.32
C VAL A 78 2.85 -19.71 -3.36
N LEU A 79 1.85 -19.41 -2.53
CA LEU A 79 1.23 -18.09 -2.43
C LEU A 79 1.53 -17.47 -1.07
N ASP A 80 1.63 -16.15 -1.06
CA ASP A 80 1.70 -15.34 0.15
C ASP A 80 0.30 -15.09 0.73
N ARG A 81 0.24 -14.67 2.00
CA ARG A 81 -0.99 -14.28 2.70
C ARG A 81 -1.66 -13.07 2.03
N SER A 82 -0.93 -12.26 1.26
CA SER A 82 -1.48 -11.19 0.42
C SER A 82 -2.32 -11.71 -0.76
N GLY A 83 -2.22 -13.00 -1.10
CA GLY A 83 -2.86 -13.61 -2.27
C GLY A 83 -1.94 -13.68 -3.50
N ASP A 84 -0.72 -13.12 -3.41
CA ASP A 84 0.22 -13.11 -4.51
C ASP A 84 0.94 -14.46 -4.68
N VAL A 85 1.14 -14.87 -5.94
CA VAL A 85 1.98 -16.03 -6.26
C VAL A 85 3.44 -15.66 -6.06
N ARG A 86 4.13 -16.38 -5.18
CA ARG A 86 5.59 -16.22 -4.98
C ARG A 86 6.38 -17.16 -5.88
N VAL A 87 5.91 -18.39 -6.03
CA VAL A 87 6.56 -19.42 -6.87
C VAL A 87 5.48 -20.27 -7.55
N LEU A 88 5.72 -20.60 -8.81
CA LEU A 88 4.90 -21.51 -9.59
C LEU A 88 5.83 -22.41 -10.41
N LEU A 89 5.85 -23.70 -10.10
CA LEU A 89 6.65 -24.70 -10.81
C LEU A 89 5.72 -25.67 -11.50
N LYS A 90 5.75 -25.67 -12.84
CA LYS A 90 5.01 -26.62 -13.66
C LYS A 90 5.92 -27.80 -13.98
N GLY A 91 5.60 -28.98 -13.45
CA GLY A 91 6.35 -30.19 -13.76
C GLY A 91 6.17 -30.64 -15.20
N ASP A 92 7.18 -31.33 -15.72
CA ASP A 92 7.17 -31.83 -17.09
C ASP A 92 6.03 -32.81 -17.33
N GLY A 93 5.28 -32.57 -18.41
CA GLY A 93 4.11 -33.37 -18.77
C GLY A 93 2.92 -33.24 -17.82
N ALA A 94 2.91 -32.28 -16.89
CA ALA A 94 1.74 -32.00 -16.07
C ALA A 94 0.62 -31.38 -16.92
N GLY A 95 -0.64 -31.82 -16.72
CA GLY A 95 -1.78 -31.36 -17.53
C GLY A 95 -2.06 -29.85 -17.44
N PRO A 96 -2.73 -29.24 -18.44
CA PRO A 96 -2.95 -27.80 -18.51
C PRO A 96 -3.78 -27.24 -17.34
N GLN A 97 -4.72 -28.02 -16.80
CA GLN A 97 -5.58 -27.66 -15.68
C GLN A 97 -4.84 -27.57 -14.33
N THR A 98 -3.66 -28.19 -14.23
CA THR A 98 -2.97 -28.32 -12.93
C THR A 98 -2.47 -26.98 -12.39
N GLU A 99 -2.19 -26.02 -13.27
CA GLU A 99 -1.70 -24.69 -12.87
C GLU A 99 -2.77 -23.87 -12.13
N GLU A 100 -3.95 -23.75 -12.72
CA GLU A 100 -5.09 -23.06 -12.09
C GLU A 100 -5.49 -23.78 -10.80
N SER A 101 -5.53 -25.12 -10.82
CA SER A 101 -5.88 -25.92 -9.65
C SER A 101 -4.90 -25.70 -8.50
N ALA A 102 -3.59 -25.69 -8.77
CA ALA A 102 -2.55 -25.46 -7.77
C ALA A 102 -2.67 -24.06 -7.16
N LYS A 103 -2.82 -23.02 -8.00
CA LYS A 103 -3.00 -21.63 -7.55
C LYS A 103 -4.21 -21.49 -6.65
N ARG A 104 -5.36 -22.06 -7.03
CA ARG A 104 -6.60 -21.96 -6.24
C ARG A 104 -6.54 -22.74 -4.93
N LYS A 105 -5.91 -23.92 -4.93
CA LYS A 105 -5.70 -24.69 -3.69
C LYS A 105 -4.81 -23.91 -2.73
N ALA A 106 -3.70 -23.34 -3.22
CA ALA A 106 -2.81 -22.53 -2.40
C ALA A 106 -3.51 -21.27 -1.87
N PHE A 107 -4.27 -20.55 -2.71
CA PHE A 107 -5.05 -19.38 -2.31
C PHE A 107 -6.08 -19.73 -1.22
N THR A 108 -6.77 -20.85 -1.38
CA THR A 108 -7.76 -21.31 -0.39
C THR A 108 -7.09 -21.69 0.92
N ALA A 109 -6.00 -22.47 0.86
CA ALA A 109 -5.26 -22.89 2.05
C ALA A 109 -4.71 -21.70 2.83
N VAL A 110 -4.12 -20.72 2.12
CA VAL A 110 -3.58 -19.52 2.76
C VAL A 110 -4.69 -18.61 3.27
N SER A 111 -5.87 -18.55 2.64
CA SER A 111 -7.00 -17.74 3.12
C SER A 111 -7.59 -18.29 4.42
N PHE A 112 -7.83 -19.60 4.47
CA PHE A 112 -8.44 -20.27 5.63
C PHE A 112 -7.43 -20.72 6.69
N GLY A 113 -6.12 -20.63 6.41
CA GLY A 113 -5.06 -21.05 7.34
C GLY A 113 -5.05 -22.56 7.62
N GLN A 114 -5.55 -23.39 6.70
CA GLN A 114 -5.68 -24.83 6.89
C GLN A 114 -5.57 -25.59 5.55
N PRO A 115 -5.20 -26.88 5.57
CA PRO A 115 -5.17 -27.70 4.36
C PRO A 115 -6.53 -27.76 3.67
N THR A 116 -6.55 -27.69 2.33
CA THR A 116 -7.82 -27.78 1.57
C THR A 116 -8.55 -29.11 1.76
N SER A 117 -7.83 -30.18 2.13
CA SER A 117 -8.43 -31.47 2.47
C SER A 117 -9.29 -31.41 3.75
N ALA A 118 -8.93 -30.55 4.71
CA ALA A 118 -9.74 -30.32 5.90
C ALA A 118 -11.00 -29.51 5.58
N LEU A 119 -10.87 -28.48 4.72
CA LEU A 119 -12.01 -27.68 4.26
C LEU A 119 -13.06 -28.50 3.53
N ASN A 120 -12.63 -29.45 2.70
CA ASN A 120 -13.54 -30.34 1.99
C ASN A 120 -14.40 -31.18 2.95
N LYS A 121 -13.91 -31.52 4.15
CA LYS A 121 -14.71 -32.24 5.15
C LYS A 121 -15.79 -31.33 5.74
N ASN A 122 -15.45 -30.07 6.00
CA ASN A 122 -16.39 -29.08 6.55
C ASN A 122 -17.47 -28.68 5.53
N ALA A 123 -17.15 -28.71 4.23
CA ALA A 123 -18.08 -28.38 3.16
C ALA A 123 -19.11 -29.49 2.85
N GLN A 124 -18.92 -30.71 3.36
CA GLN A 124 -19.83 -31.85 3.15
C GLN A 124 -21.08 -31.84 4.06
N GLY A 125 -21.35 -30.73 4.76
CA GLY A 125 -22.42 -30.62 5.74
C GLY A 125 -23.72 -31.29 5.28
N THR A 126 -24.16 -32.28 6.06
CA THR A 126 -25.56 -32.70 6.07
C THR A 126 -26.35 -31.50 6.57
N GLY A 127 -27.02 -30.77 5.67
CA GLY A 127 -27.77 -29.57 6.00
C GLY A 127 -28.73 -29.75 7.18
#